data_AF-A0A9N9NWV2-F1
#
_entry.id   AF-A0A9N9NWV2-F1
#
_cell.length_a   1.000
_cell.length_b   1.000
_cell.length_c   1.000
_cell.angle_alpha   90.00
_cell.angle_beta   90.00
_cell.angle_gamma   90.00
#
_symmetry.space_group_name_H-M   'P 1'
#
loop_
_entity.id
_entity.type
_entity.pdbx_description
1 polymer ?
#
loop_
_entity_poly.entity_id
_entity_poly.type
_entity_poly.pdbx_seq_one_letter_code
_entity_poly.pdbx_strand_id
1 'polypeptide(L)'
;VMANTERVIKHVIQEKLAFTLVVNKVDRLILELKLPPNDAYYKLKHTIEEVNTIIGQCAPGQDLRVSPERGNVCFASSQMGWCFTLKSFAKLYADSHGDLNAEEFAKRLWGDIYFNPAKRTFSRKSLESKSQRSFVYFILEPLFKLYTQVIGENEATLKRTLASLGIHLKASHFQLDVKPLLRIVLDQFFGPSTGFVEMVVQHIPSPEKNAINKVEHIYTGPMDTNVAEAMRKCDSDGPLMIYITKLYNSSDVSTFDAFGRIMSGTVRKGQTVRVLGEGYSIEDEEDMTIQDVSNVWIFES
;
A
#
# COMPACT_ATOMS: atom_id res chain seq x y z
N VAL A 1 -11.07 -12.29 7.96
CA VAL A 1 -10.52 -12.13 6.59
C VAL A 1 -11.43 -12.82 5.56
N MET A 2 -11.54 -12.32 4.32
CA MET A 2 -12.40 -12.91 3.28
C MET A 2 -11.66 -13.97 2.43
N ALA A 3 -12.39 -14.91 1.83
CA ALA A 3 -11.82 -16.02 1.05
C ALA A 3 -10.87 -15.58 -0.09
N ASN A 4 -11.18 -14.49 -0.79
CA ASN A 4 -10.31 -13.99 -1.85
C ASN A 4 -8.97 -13.47 -1.30
N THR A 5 -8.98 -12.82 -0.14
CA THR A 5 -7.74 -12.34 0.51
C THR A 5 -6.82 -13.50 0.84
N GLU A 6 -7.37 -14.61 1.35
CA GLU A 6 -6.60 -15.82 1.63
C GLU A 6 -5.99 -16.42 0.36
N ARG A 7 -6.78 -16.53 -0.72
CA ARG A 7 -6.30 -17.04 -2.02
C ARG A 7 -5.19 -16.17 -2.60
N VAL A 8 -5.33 -14.84 -2.52
CA VAL A 8 -4.32 -13.90 -3.00
C VAL A 8 -3.04 -14.01 -2.18
N ILE A 9 -3.13 -14.08 -0.85
CA ILE A 9 -1.94 -14.25 0.01
C ILE A 9 -1.22 -15.55 -0.34
N LYS A 10 -1.95 -16.66 -0.49
CA LYS A 10 -1.39 -17.96 -0.92
C LYS A 10 -0.65 -17.84 -2.24
N HIS A 11 -1.27 -17.21 -3.23
CA HIS A 11 -0.69 -17.05 -4.56
C HIS A 11 0.56 -16.15 -4.53
N VAL A 12 0.51 -15.02 -3.83
CA VAL A 12 1.65 -14.10 -3.66
C VAL A 12 2.86 -14.79 -3.03
N ILE A 13 2.63 -15.65 -2.03
CA ILE A 13 3.69 -16.42 -1.37
C ILE A 13 4.27 -17.48 -2.32
N GLN A 14 3.42 -18.20 -3.06
CA GLN A 14 3.85 -19.19 -4.06
C GLN A 14 4.71 -18.55 -5.15
N GLU A 15 4.33 -17.35 -5.60
CA GLU A 15 5.03 -16.56 -6.61
C GLU A 15 6.29 -15.85 -6.07
N LYS A 16 6.65 -16.07 -4.80
CA LYS A 16 7.79 -15.45 -4.10
C LYS A 16 7.79 -13.92 -4.20
N LEU A 17 6.61 -13.30 -4.17
CA LEU A 17 6.47 -11.85 -4.28
C LEU A 17 6.57 -11.19 -2.90
N ALA A 18 7.26 -10.05 -2.83
CA ALA A 18 7.19 -9.17 -1.68
C ALA A 18 5.79 -8.51 -1.63
N PHE A 19 5.24 -8.34 -0.43
CA PHE A 19 3.93 -7.74 -0.24
C PHE A 19 3.85 -6.88 1.02
N THR A 20 2.87 -5.97 1.01
CA THR A 20 2.55 -5.07 2.11
C THR A 20 1.03 -5.06 2.31
N LEU A 21 0.56 -4.82 3.54
CA LEU A 21 -0.87 -4.84 3.86
C LEU A 21 -1.43 -3.42 3.93
N VAL A 22 -2.54 -3.17 3.21
CA VAL A 22 -3.33 -1.94 3.38
C VAL A 22 -4.67 -2.29 4.01
N VAL A 23 -4.89 -1.85 5.25
CA VAL A 23 -6.18 -1.97 5.94
C VAL A 23 -7.04 -0.79 5.52
N ASN A 24 -7.88 -1.00 4.51
CA ASN A 24 -8.78 0.02 3.96
C ASN A 24 -10.15 0.02 4.67
N LYS A 25 -10.92 1.09 4.44
CA LYS A 25 -12.27 1.31 4.97
C LYS A 25 -12.33 1.48 6.49
N VAL A 26 -11.28 2.07 7.08
CA VAL A 26 -11.22 2.36 8.52
C VAL A 26 -12.34 3.31 8.95
N ASP A 27 -12.77 4.20 8.07
CA ASP A 27 -13.92 5.10 8.26
C ASP A 27 -15.23 4.37 8.60
N ARG A 28 -15.45 3.14 8.10
CA ARG A 28 -16.65 2.35 8.42
C ARG A 28 -16.71 1.94 9.89
N LEU A 29 -15.56 1.79 10.56
CA LEU A 29 -15.51 1.54 12.00
C LEU A 29 -16.07 2.72 12.79
N ILE A 30 -15.91 3.93 12.25
CA ILE A 30 -16.32 5.20 12.86
C ILE A 30 -17.77 5.54 12.50
N LEU A 31 -18.10 5.51 11.21
CA LEU A 31 -19.37 5.99 10.68
C LEU A 31 -20.50 4.98 10.76
N GLU A 32 -20.21 3.72 10.43
CA GLU A 32 -21.24 2.68 10.32
C GLU A 32 -21.35 1.88 11.62
N LEU A 33 -20.24 1.28 12.06
CA LEU A 33 -20.24 0.45 13.26
C LEU A 33 -20.24 1.28 14.55
N LYS A 34 -19.83 2.56 14.48
CA LYS A 34 -19.76 3.49 15.62
C LYS A 34 -19.05 2.91 16.84
N LEU A 35 -17.96 2.16 16.59
CA LEU A 35 -17.21 1.49 17.65
C LEU A 35 -16.46 2.51 18.49
N PRO A 36 -16.35 2.31 19.82
CA PRO A 36 -15.40 3.08 20.62
C PRO A 36 -13.96 2.96 20.09
N PRO A 37 -13.09 3.96 20.26
CA PRO A 37 -11.71 3.92 19.77
C PRO A 37 -10.91 2.68 20.21
N ASN A 38 -11.11 2.21 21.44
CA ASN A 38 -10.46 0.99 21.95
C ASN A 38 -10.91 -0.26 21.19
N ASP A 39 -12.20 -0.39 20.91
CA ASP A 39 -12.76 -1.55 20.20
C ASP A 39 -12.38 -1.53 18.71
N ALA A 40 -12.34 -0.33 18.11
CA ALA A 40 -11.82 -0.13 16.76
C ALA A 40 -10.34 -0.57 16.67
N TYR A 41 -9.51 -0.24 17.66
CA TYR A 41 -8.13 -0.74 17.71
C TYR A 41 -8.07 -2.26 17.81
N TYR A 42 -8.87 -2.89 18.69
CA TYR A 42 -8.91 -4.35 18.78
C TYR A 42 -9.34 -4.99 17.47
N LYS A 43 -10.30 -4.39 16.76
CA LYS A 43 -10.73 -4.87 15.45
C LYS A 43 -9.60 -4.79 14.42
N LEU A 44 -8.87 -3.68 14.37
CA LEU A 44 -7.71 -3.51 13.48
C LEU A 44 -6.59 -4.51 13.81
N LYS A 45 -6.26 -4.67 15.11
CA LYS A 45 -5.28 -5.64 15.59
C LYS A 45 -5.67 -7.07 15.20
N HIS A 46 -6.93 -7.45 15.44
CA HIS A 46 -7.45 -8.76 15.07
C HIS A 46 -7.36 -9.02 13.57
N THR A 47 -7.71 -8.05 12.71
CA THR A 47 -7.58 -8.21 11.26
C THR A 47 -6.14 -8.46 10.82
N ILE A 48 -5.17 -7.77 11.43
CA ILE A 48 -3.73 -7.99 11.14
C ILE A 48 -3.28 -9.37 11.65
N GLU A 49 -3.76 -9.81 12.81
CA GLU A 49 -3.47 -11.13 13.38
C GLU A 49 -4.05 -12.28 12.55
N GLU A 50 -5.27 -12.13 12.02
CA GLU A 50 -5.86 -13.09 11.08
C GLU A 50 -5.01 -13.22 9.81
N VAL A 51 -4.57 -12.11 9.23
CA VAL A 51 -3.69 -12.12 8.04
C VAL A 51 -2.37 -12.81 8.36
N ASN A 52 -1.76 -12.54 9.51
CA ASN A 52 -0.52 -13.20 9.94
C ASN A 52 -0.70 -14.71 10.19
N THR A 53 -1.86 -15.13 10.71
CA THR A 53 -2.19 -16.54 10.89
C THR A 53 -2.20 -17.26 9.54
N ILE A 54 -2.84 -16.66 8.52
CA ILE A 54 -2.88 -17.21 7.16
C ILE A 54 -1.47 -17.27 6.57
N ILE A 55 -0.67 -16.20 6.70
CA ILE A 55 0.72 -16.18 6.22
C ILE A 55 1.54 -17.30 6.87
N GLY A 56 1.43 -17.46 8.20
CA GLY A 56 2.15 -18.51 8.94
C GLY A 56 1.76 -19.93 8.54
N GLN A 57 0.50 -20.15 8.12
CA GLN A 57 0.06 -21.43 7.57
C GLN A 57 0.62 -21.70 6.17
N CYS A 58 0.79 -20.66 5.35
CA CYS A 58 1.23 -20.79 3.96
C CYS A 58 2.75 -20.89 3.81
N ALA A 59 3.52 -20.25 4.69
CA ALA A 59 4.98 -20.20 4.65
C ALA A 59 5.59 -20.49 6.04
N PRO A 60 5.50 -21.75 6.53
CA PRO A 60 6.07 -22.10 7.83
C PRO A 60 7.59 -21.85 7.84
N GLY A 61 8.08 -21.12 8.85
CA GLY A 61 9.50 -20.83 9.04
C GLY A 61 10.04 -19.60 8.30
N GLN A 62 9.24 -18.91 7.47
CA GLN A 62 9.65 -17.66 6.85
C GLN A 62 9.15 -16.45 7.66
N ASP A 63 10.01 -15.44 7.87
CA ASP A 63 9.62 -14.18 8.52
C ASP A 63 8.93 -13.23 7.54
N LEU A 64 7.71 -13.56 7.13
CA LEU A 64 6.84 -12.74 6.27
C LEU A 64 5.77 -11.99 7.07
N ARG A 65 5.98 -11.80 8.37
CA ARG A 65 4.98 -11.21 9.27
C ARG A 65 4.70 -9.74 8.91
N VAL A 66 3.42 -9.41 8.76
CA VAL A 66 2.95 -8.03 8.59
C VAL A 66 2.62 -7.38 9.93
N SER A 67 3.20 -6.23 10.21
CA SER A 67 2.97 -5.46 11.43
C SER A 67 3.15 -3.95 11.16
N PRO A 68 2.26 -3.09 11.69
CA PRO A 68 2.44 -1.64 11.60
C PRO A 68 3.79 -1.16 12.16
N GLU A 69 4.33 -1.84 13.17
CA GLU A 69 5.65 -1.54 13.76
C GLU A 69 6.81 -1.75 12.78
N ARG A 70 6.68 -2.69 11.85
CA ARG A 70 7.66 -2.93 10.78
C ARG A 70 7.52 -1.91 9.65
N GLY A 71 6.39 -1.20 9.59
CA GLY A 71 6.07 -0.26 8.52
C GLY A 71 5.56 -0.93 7.24
N ASN A 72 5.26 -2.23 7.25
CA ASN A 72 4.67 -2.96 6.12
C ASN A 72 3.14 -3.05 6.19
N VAL A 73 2.52 -2.28 7.08
CA VAL A 73 1.06 -2.12 7.19
C VAL A 73 0.70 -0.64 7.12
N CYS A 74 -0.26 -0.31 6.26
CA CYS A 74 -0.84 1.02 6.11
C CYS A 74 -2.33 0.99 6.47
N PHE A 75 -2.82 2.04 7.11
CA PHE A 75 -4.24 2.27 7.39
C PHE A 75 -4.78 3.30 6.42
N ALA A 76 -5.96 3.04 5.83
CA ALA A 76 -6.51 3.92 4.81
C ALA A 76 -8.04 4.01 4.86
N SER A 77 -8.53 5.12 4.34
CA SER A 77 -9.89 5.26 3.85
C SER A 77 -9.84 5.86 2.46
N SER A 78 -9.86 4.99 1.45
CA SER A 78 -9.91 5.41 0.03
C SER A 78 -11.11 6.30 -0.31
N GLN A 79 -12.27 6.10 0.35
CA GLN A 79 -13.45 6.93 0.12
C GLN A 79 -13.28 8.35 0.66
N MET A 80 -12.61 8.50 1.81
CA MET A 80 -12.32 9.79 2.44
C MET A 80 -10.98 10.38 2.02
N GLY A 81 -10.23 9.71 1.14
CA GLY A 81 -9.03 10.24 0.50
C GLY A 81 -7.76 10.24 1.35
N TRP A 82 -7.68 9.48 2.45
CA TRP A 82 -6.49 9.47 3.30
C TRP A 82 -5.88 8.08 3.48
N CYS A 83 -4.56 8.05 3.67
CA CYS A 83 -3.83 6.87 4.11
C CYS A 83 -2.64 7.28 4.98
N PHE A 84 -2.27 6.44 5.94
CA PHE A 84 -1.09 6.67 6.77
C PHE A 84 -0.44 5.36 7.22
N THR A 85 0.86 5.44 7.50
CA THR A 85 1.60 4.47 8.30
C THR A 85 1.93 5.10 9.65
N LEU A 86 2.43 4.33 10.61
CA LEU A 86 2.87 4.90 11.90
C LEU A 86 3.98 5.96 11.69
N LYS A 87 4.86 5.73 10.71
CA LYS A 87 5.95 6.66 10.37
C LYS A 87 5.43 7.96 9.77
N SER A 88 4.51 7.89 8.80
CA SER A 88 3.97 9.10 8.18
C SER A 88 3.14 9.92 9.18
N PHE A 89 2.37 9.25 10.04
CA PHE A 89 1.62 9.93 11.08
C PHE A 89 2.53 10.56 12.15
N ALA A 90 3.62 9.88 12.52
CA ALA A 90 4.64 10.43 13.40
C ALA A 90 5.32 11.67 12.81
N LYS A 91 5.57 11.71 11.50
CA LYS A 91 6.09 12.89 10.79
C LYS A 91 5.13 14.08 10.89
N LEU A 92 3.83 13.87 10.66
CA LEU A 92 2.81 14.92 10.83
C LEU A 92 2.86 15.56 12.24
N TYR A 93 3.07 14.74 13.27
CA TYR A 93 3.24 15.22 14.65
C TYR A 93 4.54 15.98 14.86
N ALA A 94 5.64 15.49 14.31
CA ALA A 94 6.94 16.14 14.38
C ALA A 94 6.93 17.52 13.71
N ASP A 95 6.28 17.63 12.55
CA ASP A 95 6.16 18.89 11.80
C ASP A 95 5.31 19.92 12.54
N SER A 96 4.29 19.46 13.29
CA SER A 96 3.39 20.34 14.03
C SER A 96 3.92 20.79 15.40
N HIS A 97 4.70 19.95 16.09
CA HIS A 97 5.13 20.18 17.49
C HIS A 97 6.65 20.39 17.66
N GLY A 98 7.43 20.20 16.59
CA GLY A 98 8.81 20.67 16.47
C GLY A 98 9.77 20.28 17.60
N ASP A 99 9.88 18.99 17.96
CA ASP A 99 11.00 18.42 18.76
C ASP A 99 10.85 16.89 18.94
N LEU A 100 10.49 16.16 17.87
CA LEU A 100 10.12 14.76 17.99
C LEU A 100 10.79 13.90 16.92
N ASN A 101 11.56 12.89 17.35
CA ASN A 101 12.07 11.88 16.45
C ASN A 101 10.92 10.97 15.97
N ALA A 102 10.50 11.17 14.72
CA ALA A 102 9.37 10.46 14.13
C ALA A 102 9.56 8.93 14.11
N GLU A 103 10.80 8.44 13.94
CA GLU A 103 11.04 6.99 13.88
C GLU A 103 10.90 6.31 15.24
N GLU A 104 11.46 6.92 16.30
CA GLU A 104 11.32 6.39 17.66
C GLU A 104 9.89 6.47 18.17
N PHE A 105 9.19 7.56 17.83
CA PHE A 105 7.78 7.73 18.15
C PHE A 105 6.92 6.69 17.43
N ALA A 106 7.13 6.48 16.12
CA ALA A 106 6.39 5.49 15.34
C ALA A 106 6.49 4.06 15.92
N LYS A 107 7.66 3.66 16.42
CA LYS A 107 7.87 2.36 17.08
C LYS A 107 7.06 2.19 18.36
N ARG A 108 6.64 3.29 19.00
CA ARG A 108 5.86 3.30 20.25
C ARG A 108 4.37 3.49 20.02
N LEU A 109 3.93 3.75 18.80
CA LEU A 109 2.54 4.03 18.46
C LEU A 109 1.66 2.78 18.33
N TRP A 110 2.22 1.56 18.30
CA TRP A 110 1.45 0.33 18.13
C TRP A 110 1.74 -0.69 19.22
N GLY A 111 0.82 -1.64 19.38
CA GLY A 111 0.92 -2.73 20.35
C GLY A 111 0.37 -2.35 21.72
N ASP A 112 0.74 -3.14 22.72
CA ASP A 112 0.36 -2.92 24.12
C ASP A 112 1.30 -1.92 24.79
N ILE A 113 1.43 -0.76 24.14
CA ILE A 113 2.14 0.42 24.64
C ILE A 113 1.09 1.45 25.02
N TYR A 114 1.22 2.01 26.21
CA TYR A 114 0.30 2.96 26.79
C TYR A 114 1.00 4.30 26.99
N PHE A 115 0.26 5.39 26.83
CA PHE A 115 0.76 6.74 27.07
C PHE A 115 0.13 7.32 28.34
N ASN A 116 0.95 7.87 29.22
CA ASN A 116 0.49 8.59 30.40
C ASN A 116 0.61 10.10 30.15
N PRO A 117 -0.50 10.85 30.00
CA PRO A 117 -0.45 12.28 29.74
C PRO A 117 0.10 13.10 30.91
N ALA A 118 -0.02 12.62 32.15
CA ALA A 118 0.50 13.32 33.32
C ALA A 118 2.02 13.25 33.41
N LYS A 119 2.59 12.07 33.12
CA LYS A 119 4.06 11.84 33.16
C LYS A 119 4.73 12.09 31.80
N ARG A 120 3.97 12.23 30.72
CA ARG A 120 4.44 12.30 29.33
C ARG A 120 5.37 11.15 28.93
N THR A 121 5.11 9.96 29.47
CA THR A 121 5.92 8.75 29.26
C THR A 121 5.13 7.61 28.67
N PHE A 122 5.84 6.72 27.98
CA PHE A 122 5.30 5.47 27.44
C PHE A 122 5.58 4.31 28.41
N SER A 123 4.59 3.45 28.64
CA SER A 123 4.74 2.23 29.44
C SER A 123 4.19 1.01 28.70
N ARG A 124 4.78 -0.16 28.94
CA ARG A 124 4.24 -1.45 28.48
C ARG A 124 3.29 -2.11 29.48
N LYS A 125 3.15 -1.52 30.65
CA LYS A 125 2.23 -1.97 31.70
C LYS A 125 1.07 -0.99 31.76
N SER A 126 -0.15 -1.52 31.75
CA SER A 126 -1.38 -0.79 32.06
C SER A 126 -1.45 -0.51 33.56
N LEU A 127 -0.59 0.39 34.05
CA LEU A 127 -0.39 0.62 35.50
C LEU A 127 -1.40 1.57 36.13
N GLU A 128 -2.19 2.33 35.35
CA GLU A 128 -3.11 3.34 35.88
C GLU A 128 -4.44 3.28 35.11
N SER A 129 -5.59 3.42 35.79
CA SER A 129 -6.94 3.25 35.21
C SER A 129 -7.31 4.27 34.11
N LYS A 130 -6.45 5.28 33.87
CA LYS A 130 -6.60 6.31 32.82
C LYS A 130 -5.59 6.20 31.68
N SER A 131 -4.70 5.21 31.71
CA SER A 131 -3.70 5.02 30.66
C SER A 131 -4.35 4.35 29.44
N GLN A 132 -4.34 5.03 28.30
CA GLN A 132 -4.83 4.47 27.04
C GLN A 132 -3.66 4.02 26.17
N ARG A 133 -3.95 3.10 25.23
CA ARG A 133 -2.94 2.69 24.24
C ARG A 133 -2.49 3.89 23.43
N SER A 134 -1.21 3.94 23.11
CA SER A 134 -0.60 5.02 22.32
C SER A 134 -1.29 5.20 20.97
N PHE A 135 -1.60 4.11 20.26
CA PHE A 135 -2.37 4.16 19.01
C PHE A 135 -3.73 4.83 19.19
N VAL A 136 -4.43 4.48 20.27
CA VAL A 136 -5.77 5.00 20.55
C VAL A 136 -5.68 6.49 20.86
N TYR A 137 -4.80 6.87 21.80
CA TYR A 137 -4.65 8.24 22.27
C TYR A 137 -4.15 9.20 21.18
N PHE A 138 -3.13 8.81 20.42
CA PHE A 138 -2.51 9.70 19.42
C PHE A 138 -3.15 9.63 18.03
N ILE A 139 -3.77 8.50 17.65
CA ILE A 139 -4.27 8.31 16.28
C ILE A 139 -5.80 8.25 16.27
N LEU A 140 -6.39 7.25 16.94
CA LEU A 140 -7.83 7.03 16.82
C LEU A 140 -8.65 8.13 17.49
N GLU A 141 -8.28 8.62 18.68
CA GLU A 141 -9.06 9.65 19.35
C GLU A 141 -9.11 10.99 18.57
N PRO A 142 -7.98 11.55 18.09
CA PRO A 142 -8.01 12.73 17.24
C PRO A 142 -8.81 12.51 15.95
N LEU A 143 -8.65 11.33 15.32
CA LEU A 143 -9.40 10.98 14.13
C LEU A 143 -10.91 10.94 14.40
N PHE A 144 -11.35 10.20 15.42
CA PHE A 144 -12.75 10.10 15.82
C PHE A 144 -13.34 11.45 16.22
N LYS A 145 -12.57 12.29 16.91
CA LYS A 145 -12.97 13.66 17.23
C LYS A 145 -13.20 14.47 15.96
N LEU A 146 -12.32 14.36 14.96
CA LEU A 146 -12.48 15.06 13.69
C LEU A 146 -13.75 14.60 12.95
N TYR A 147 -14.02 13.29 12.89
CA TYR A 147 -15.26 12.77 12.30
C TYR A 147 -16.50 13.27 13.04
N THR A 148 -16.52 13.18 14.36
CA THR A 148 -17.69 13.61 15.17
C THR A 148 -17.93 15.11 15.09
N GLN A 149 -16.88 15.94 15.00
CA GLN A 149 -17.02 17.39 14.83
C GLN A 149 -17.61 17.77 13.47
N VAL A 150 -17.23 17.06 12.40
CA VAL A 150 -17.78 17.31 11.06
C VAL A 150 -19.23 16.81 10.95
N ILE A 151 -19.57 15.68 11.60
CA ILE A 151 -20.94 15.13 11.62
C ILE A 151 -21.86 15.94 12.55
N GLY A 152 -21.33 16.54 13.62
CA GLY A 152 -22.11 17.26 14.62
C GLY A 152 -22.67 18.62 14.16
N GLU A 153 -22.43 19.02 12.91
CA GLU A 153 -22.98 20.22 12.23
C GLU A 153 -22.77 21.57 12.97
N ASN A 154 -21.91 21.62 13.99
CA ASN A 154 -21.60 22.86 14.70
C ASN A 154 -20.42 23.58 14.04
N GLU A 155 -20.73 24.46 13.09
CA GLU A 155 -19.73 25.21 12.30
C GLU A 155 -18.73 26.00 13.17
N ALA A 156 -19.19 26.61 14.27
CA ALA A 156 -18.34 27.40 15.15
C ALA A 156 -17.28 26.54 15.87
N THR A 157 -17.68 25.36 16.34
CA THR A 157 -16.77 24.42 17.04
C THR A 157 -15.84 23.73 16.04
N LEU A 158 -16.35 23.41 14.85
CA LEU A 158 -15.57 22.86 13.76
C LEU A 158 -14.48 23.86 13.33
N LYS A 159 -14.81 25.13 13.07
CA LYS A 159 -13.83 26.17 12.71
C LYS A 159 -12.72 26.31 13.74
N ARG A 160 -13.04 26.28 15.04
CA ARG A 160 -12.06 26.33 16.12
C ARG A 160 -11.13 25.11 16.11
N THR A 161 -11.70 23.93 15.92
CA THR A 161 -10.92 22.67 15.86
C THR A 161 -10.00 22.64 14.64
N LEU A 162 -10.53 23.00 13.47
CA LEU A 162 -9.74 23.07 12.23
C LEU A 162 -8.61 24.08 12.33
N ALA A 163 -8.85 25.26 12.91
CA ALA A 163 -7.82 26.26 13.15
C ALA A 163 -6.70 25.74 14.06
N SER A 164 -7.02 24.93 15.08
CA SER A 164 -5.99 24.31 15.95
C SER A 164 -5.13 23.27 15.24
N LEU A 165 -5.62 22.72 14.12
CA LEU A 165 -4.90 21.76 13.28
C LEU A 165 -4.23 22.44 12.06
N GLY A 166 -4.29 23.78 11.96
CA GLY A 166 -3.76 24.53 10.81
C GLY A 166 -4.59 24.38 9.52
N ILE A 167 -5.83 23.89 9.62
CA ILE A 167 -6.72 23.63 8.48
C ILE A 167 -7.62 24.84 8.24
N HIS A 168 -7.58 25.38 7.03
CA HIS A 168 -8.37 26.55 6.63
C HIS A 168 -9.29 26.21 5.44
N LEU A 169 -10.61 26.25 5.70
CA LEU A 169 -11.64 25.99 4.69
C LEU A 169 -12.27 27.28 4.16
N LYS A 170 -12.70 27.25 2.89
CA LYS A 170 -13.51 28.31 2.29
C LYS A 170 -14.93 28.30 2.87
N ALA A 171 -15.59 29.45 2.90
CA ALA A 171 -16.97 29.58 3.39
C ALA A 171 -17.96 28.64 2.65
N SER A 172 -17.76 28.44 1.35
CA SER A 172 -18.57 27.53 0.53
C SER A 172 -18.43 26.06 0.94
N HIS A 173 -17.30 25.65 1.52
CA HIS A 173 -17.09 24.27 1.92
C HIS A 173 -17.97 23.86 3.12
N PHE A 174 -18.32 24.81 4.00
CA PHE A 174 -19.20 24.53 5.14
C PHE A 174 -20.66 24.28 4.73
N GLN A 175 -21.03 24.59 3.50
CA GLN A 175 -22.35 24.31 2.93
C GLN A 175 -22.43 22.95 2.24
N LEU A 176 -21.31 22.21 2.15
CA LEU A 176 -21.29 20.89 1.56
C LEU A 176 -21.88 19.85 2.52
N ASP A 177 -22.36 18.76 1.94
CA ASP A 177 -22.73 17.58 2.71
C ASP A 177 -21.54 17.03 3.51
N VAL A 178 -21.85 16.28 4.57
CA VAL A 178 -20.87 15.72 5.52
C VAL A 178 -19.74 14.95 4.83
N LYS A 179 -20.05 14.11 3.82
CA LYS A 179 -19.03 13.26 3.16
C LYS A 179 -18.02 14.06 2.32
N PRO A 180 -18.44 14.93 1.38
CA PRO A 180 -17.51 15.84 0.71
C PRO A 180 -16.70 16.72 1.66
N LEU A 181 -17.34 17.25 2.71
CA LEU A 181 -16.65 18.06 3.71
C LEU A 181 -15.58 17.27 4.47
N LEU A 182 -15.90 16.05 4.91
CA LEU A 182 -14.94 15.14 5.53
C LEU A 182 -13.74 14.88 4.63
N ARG A 183 -13.98 14.61 3.34
CA ARG A 183 -12.90 14.35 2.39
C ARG A 183 -11.95 15.55 2.28
N ILE A 184 -12.46 16.77 2.17
CA ILE A 184 -11.62 17.98 2.07
C ILE A 184 -10.83 18.19 3.37
N VAL A 185 -11.47 18.03 4.52
CA VAL A 185 -10.82 18.19 5.83
C VAL A 185 -9.71 17.16 6.03
N LEU A 186 -9.97 15.91 5.72
CA LEU A 186 -9.02 14.81 5.90
C LEU A 186 -7.88 14.87 4.89
N ASP A 187 -8.14 15.31 3.66
CA ASP A 187 -7.13 15.56 2.64
C ASP A 187 -6.15 16.67 3.08
N GLN A 188 -6.65 17.76 3.66
CA GLN A 188 -5.78 18.81 4.22
C GLN A 188 -5.04 18.37 5.50
N PHE A 189 -5.65 17.51 6.32
CA PHE A 189 -5.04 17.04 7.57
C PHE A 189 -3.91 16.03 7.33
N PHE A 190 -4.16 15.01 6.50
CA PHE A 190 -3.19 13.95 6.22
C PHE A 190 -2.22 14.32 5.08
N GLY A 191 -2.66 15.18 4.16
CA GLY A 191 -1.90 15.54 2.98
C GLY A 191 -1.77 14.38 1.99
N PRO A 192 -0.74 14.41 1.13
CA PRO A 192 -0.53 13.39 0.11
C PRO A 192 -0.26 12.01 0.72
N SER A 193 -0.53 10.96 -0.05
CA SER A 193 -0.37 9.53 0.31
C SER A 193 1.09 9.07 0.45
N THR A 194 1.98 9.89 1.01
CA THR A 194 3.41 9.62 1.21
C THR A 194 3.65 8.39 2.06
N GLY A 195 2.81 8.14 3.08
CA GLY A 195 2.93 6.95 3.92
C GLY A 195 2.79 5.64 3.14
N PHE A 196 1.90 5.59 2.14
CA PHE A 196 1.76 4.43 1.26
C PHE A 196 2.98 4.29 0.34
N VAL A 197 3.43 5.38 -0.28
CA VAL A 197 4.59 5.37 -1.18
C VAL A 197 5.86 4.92 -0.44
N GLU A 198 6.13 5.48 0.75
CA GLU A 198 7.27 5.11 1.58
C GLU A 198 7.22 3.63 1.99
N MET A 199 6.03 3.11 2.33
CA MET A 199 5.85 1.69 2.65
C MET A 199 6.23 0.81 1.46
N VAL A 200 5.74 1.14 0.25
CA VAL A 200 6.03 0.39 -0.98
C VAL A 200 7.53 0.44 -1.29
N VAL A 201 8.14 1.63 -1.28
CA VAL A 201 9.58 1.79 -1.57
C VAL A 201 10.45 1.01 -0.57
N GLN A 202 10.06 0.96 0.71
CA GLN A 202 10.86 0.28 1.74
C GLN A 202 10.75 -1.25 1.68
N HIS A 203 9.61 -1.79 1.25
CA HIS A 203 9.32 -3.23 1.37
C HIS A 203 9.19 -3.96 0.04
N ILE A 204 8.95 -3.26 -1.06
CA ILE A 204 8.88 -3.85 -2.40
C ILE A 204 10.23 -3.62 -3.09
N PRO A 205 10.96 -4.68 -3.46
CA PRO A 205 12.25 -4.54 -4.12
C PRO A 205 12.07 -3.89 -5.49
N SER A 206 13.05 -3.09 -5.90
CA SER A 206 13.09 -2.54 -7.25
C SER A 206 13.12 -3.66 -8.29
N PRO A 207 12.65 -3.40 -9.53
CA PRO A 207 12.73 -4.34 -10.64
C PRO A 207 14.11 -4.97 -10.81
N GLU A 208 15.16 -4.16 -10.68
CA GLU A 208 16.57 -4.56 -10.73
C GLU A 208 16.94 -5.50 -9.58
N LYS A 209 16.63 -5.12 -8.33
CA LYS A 209 16.95 -5.94 -7.15
C LYS A 209 16.21 -7.28 -7.15
N ASN A 210 14.99 -7.33 -7.68
CA ASN A 210 14.18 -8.55 -7.75
C ASN A 210 14.31 -9.31 -9.07
N ALA A 211 15.10 -8.81 -10.02
CA ALA A 211 15.22 -9.38 -11.35
C ALA A 211 15.65 -10.85 -11.28
N ILE A 212 16.68 -11.15 -10.50
CA ILE A 212 17.22 -12.50 -10.29
C ILE A 212 16.14 -13.47 -9.83
N ASN A 213 15.47 -13.15 -8.71
CA ASN A 213 14.42 -14.00 -8.16
C ASN A 213 13.26 -14.21 -9.14
N LYS A 214 12.87 -13.15 -9.86
CA LYS A 214 11.74 -13.21 -10.80
C LYS A 214 12.10 -14.06 -12.02
N VAL A 215 13.26 -13.85 -12.62
CA VAL A 215 13.75 -14.60 -13.79
C VAL A 215 13.91 -16.08 -13.45
N GLU A 216 14.56 -16.40 -12.32
CA GLU A 216 14.70 -17.78 -11.86
C GLU A 216 13.37 -18.48 -11.63
N HIS A 217 12.31 -17.73 -11.28
CA HIS A 217 11.01 -18.29 -11.02
C HIS A 217 10.16 -18.51 -12.27
N ILE A 218 10.20 -17.59 -13.24
CA ILE A 218 9.27 -17.59 -14.39
C ILE A 218 9.91 -18.03 -15.71
N TYR A 219 11.25 -17.93 -15.85
CA TYR A 219 11.91 -18.21 -17.12
C TYR A 219 12.22 -19.70 -17.23
N THR A 220 11.77 -20.31 -18.33
CA THR A 220 11.92 -21.75 -18.61
C THR A 220 13.19 -22.10 -19.36
N GLY A 221 13.87 -21.11 -19.95
CA GLY A 221 15.08 -21.31 -20.74
C GLY A 221 16.35 -21.49 -19.91
N PRO A 222 17.46 -21.85 -20.57
CA PRO A 222 18.77 -22.04 -19.93
C PRO A 222 19.31 -20.75 -19.31
N MET A 223 19.75 -20.84 -18.04
CA MET A 223 20.18 -19.70 -17.21
C MET A 223 21.62 -19.25 -17.47
N ASP A 224 22.40 -20.02 -18.23
CA ASP A 224 23.78 -19.76 -18.65
C ASP A 224 23.86 -19.00 -19.97
N THR A 225 22.74 -18.44 -20.45
CA THR A 225 22.67 -17.64 -21.67
C THR A 225 22.83 -16.15 -21.42
N ASN A 226 23.32 -15.42 -22.44
CA ASN A 226 23.35 -13.95 -22.42
C ASN A 226 21.95 -13.34 -22.21
N VAL A 227 20.90 -13.99 -22.71
CA VAL A 227 19.51 -13.53 -22.52
C VAL A 227 19.10 -13.62 -21.05
N ALA A 228 19.36 -14.75 -20.39
CA ALA A 228 19.08 -14.91 -18.97
C ALA A 228 19.90 -13.95 -18.10
N GLU A 229 21.17 -13.74 -18.43
CA GLU A 229 22.03 -12.78 -17.73
C GLU A 229 21.53 -11.33 -17.89
N ALA A 230 21.16 -10.92 -19.09
CA ALA A 230 20.62 -9.59 -19.36
C ALA A 230 19.31 -9.35 -18.59
N MET A 231 18.39 -10.33 -18.56
CA MET A 231 17.15 -10.23 -17.77
C MET A 231 17.44 -10.14 -16.27
N ARG A 232 18.40 -10.91 -15.75
CA ARG A 232 18.81 -10.88 -14.33
C ARG A 232 19.44 -9.56 -13.92
N LYS A 233 20.04 -8.82 -14.86
CA LYS A 233 20.58 -7.48 -14.64
C LYS A 233 19.59 -6.35 -14.94
N CYS A 234 18.40 -6.66 -15.48
CA CYS A 234 17.50 -5.67 -16.08
C CYS A 234 18.22 -4.72 -17.06
N ASP A 235 19.10 -5.27 -17.88
CA ASP A 235 19.93 -4.50 -18.82
C ASP A 235 19.07 -3.94 -19.98
N SER A 236 19.05 -2.61 -20.13
CA SER A 236 18.29 -1.92 -21.18
C SER A 236 18.92 -2.03 -22.57
N ASP A 237 20.22 -2.34 -22.64
CA ASP A 237 20.98 -2.50 -23.88
C ASP A 237 21.15 -3.98 -24.28
N GLY A 238 20.69 -4.90 -23.42
CA GLY A 238 20.70 -6.33 -23.67
C GLY A 238 19.65 -6.81 -24.69
N PRO A 239 19.57 -8.13 -24.94
CA PRO A 239 18.54 -8.73 -25.79
C PRO A 239 17.14 -8.37 -25.30
N LEU A 240 16.27 -7.96 -26.22
CA LEU A 240 14.88 -7.61 -25.90
C LEU A 240 14.09 -8.85 -25.46
N MET A 241 13.62 -8.84 -24.22
CA MET A 241 12.71 -9.84 -23.68
C MET A 241 11.52 -9.15 -23.03
N ILE A 242 10.31 -9.49 -23.49
CA ILE A 242 9.06 -8.95 -22.97
C ILE A 242 8.21 -10.11 -22.46
N TYR A 243 7.73 -10.00 -21.23
CA TYR A 243 6.80 -10.96 -20.64
C TYR A 243 5.38 -10.39 -20.70
N ILE A 244 4.61 -10.80 -21.70
CA ILE A 244 3.21 -10.42 -21.90
C ILE A 244 2.32 -11.23 -20.96
N THR A 245 1.36 -10.57 -20.31
CA THR A 245 0.46 -11.20 -19.33
C THR A 245 -1.01 -10.92 -19.58
N LYS A 246 -1.33 -9.85 -20.33
CA LYS A 246 -2.70 -9.49 -20.68
C LYS A 246 -2.78 -8.96 -22.09
N LEU A 247 -3.95 -9.16 -22.71
CA LEU A 247 -4.34 -8.54 -23.95
C LEU A 247 -5.52 -7.62 -23.67
N TYR A 248 -5.41 -6.36 -24.08
CA TYR A 248 -6.50 -5.38 -23.96
C TYR A 248 -7.14 -5.19 -25.33
N ASN A 249 -8.47 -5.23 -25.38
CA ASN A 249 -9.20 -4.93 -26.60
C ASN A 249 -9.09 -3.46 -26.95
N SER A 250 -8.93 -3.15 -28.23
CA SER A 250 -9.20 -1.82 -28.75
C SER A 250 -10.68 -1.45 -28.53
N SER A 251 -10.98 -0.15 -28.55
CA SER A 251 -12.36 0.35 -28.38
C SER A 251 -13.32 -0.15 -29.47
N ASP A 252 -12.80 -0.46 -30.65
CA ASP A 252 -13.53 -1.04 -31.78
C ASP A 252 -13.46 -2.57 -31.84
N VAL A 253 -12.78 -3.23 -30.88
CA VAL A 253 -12.64 -4.69 -30.75
C VAL A 253 -12.02 -5.34 -32.00
N SER A 254 -11.32 -4.56 -32.84
CA SER A 254 -10.66 -5.05 -34.04
C SER A 254 -9.27 -5.60 -33.77
N THR A 255 -8.61 -5.11 -32.71
CA THR A 255 -7.23 -5.47 -32.36
C THR A 255 -7.05 -5.65 -30.87
N PHE A 256 -5.92 -6.29 -30.51
CA PHE A 256 -5.50 -6.46 -29.13
C PHE A 256 -4.16 -5.75 -28.89
N ASP A 257 -4.08 -5.00 -27.81
CA ASP A 257 -2.84 -4.43 -27.31
C ASP A 257 -2.24 -5.38 -26.26
N ALA A 258 -0.99 -5.79 -26.49
CA ALA A 258 -0.28 -6.68 -25.58
C ALA A 258 0.31 -5.90 -24.39
N PHE A 259 -0.11 -6.25 -23.17
CA PHE A 259 0.39 -5.67 -21.93
C PHE A 259 1.35 -6.62 -21.23
N GLY A 260 2.57 -6.14 -21.02
CA GLY A 260 3.62 -6.93 -20.39
C GLY A 260 4.74 -6.07 -19.82
N ARG A 261 5.68 -6.75 -19.19
CA ARG A 261 6.88 -6.15 -18.63
C ARG A 261 8.07 -6.41 -19.54
N ILE A 262 8.83 -5.36 -19.84
CA ILE A 262 10.17 -5.49 -20.43
C ILE A 262 11.11 -6.00 -19.34
N MET A 263 11.68 -7.18 -19.56
CA MET A 263 12.61 -7.84 -18.64
C MET A 263 14.06 -7.44 -18.93
N SER A 264 14.38 -7.22 -20.21
CA SER A 264 15.66 -6.69 -20.71
C SER A 264 15.46 -6.07 -22.10
N GLY A 265 16.43 -5.27 -22.54
CA GLY A 265 16.44 -4.57 -23.81
C GLY A 265 15.47 -3.40 -23.87
N THR A 266 15.32 -2.85 -25.07
CA THR A 266 14.41 -1.72 -25.34
C THR A 266 13.56 -2.01 -26.58
N VAL A 267 12.24 -1.84 -26.45
CA VAL A 267 11.30 -1.98 -27.57
C VAL A 267 11.06 -0.63 -28.24
N ARG A 268 11.01 -0.61 -29.57
CA ARG A 268 10.72 0.60 -30.37
C ARG A 268 9.66 0.33 -31.42
N LYS A 269 8.94 1.39 -31.80
CA LYS A 269 8.01 1.35 -32.93
C LYS A 269 8.74 0.96 -34.22
N GLY A 270 8.14 0.06 -34.99
CA GLY A 270 8.68 -0.49 -36.24
C GLY A 270 9.73 -1.59 -36.04
N GLN A 271 10.04 -1.97 -34.79
CA GLN A 271 10.95 -3.07 -34.53
C GLN A 271 10.25 -4.40 -34.79
N THR A 272 10.89 -5.25 -35.60
CA THR A 272 10.46 -6.63 -35.80
C THR A 272 10.87 -7.48 -34.58
N VAL A 273 9.91 -8.21 -34.01
CA VAL A 273 10.08 -9.04 -32.82
C VAL A 273 9.60 -10.47 -33.08
N ARG A 274 10.18 -11.42 -32.35
CA ARG A 274 9.71 -12.81 -32.30
C ARG A 274 8.75 -12.94 -31.12
N VAL A 275 7.52 -13.33 -31.41
CA VAL A 275 6.48 -13.62 -30.43
C VAL A 275 6.49 -15.13 -30.21
N LEU A 276 6.82 -15.54 -28.99
CA LEU A 276 6.87 -16.94 -28.58
C LEU A 276 5.57 -17.27 -27.87
N GLY A 277 4.83 -18.26 -28.38
CA GLY A 277 3.64 -18.80 -27.73
C GLY A 277 3.97 -19.76 -26.59
N GLU A 278 2.95 -20.30 -25.94
CA GLU A 278 3.10 -21.18 -24.77
C GLU A 278 3.69 -22.55 -25.12
N GLY A 279 3.50 -23.01 -26.36
CA GLY A 279 4.03 -24.27 -26.87
C GLY A 279 5.47 -24.19 -27.38
N TYR A 280 6.04 -22.99 -27.48
CA TYR A 280 7.39 -22.80 -28.01
C TYR A 280 8.44 -23.51 -27.15
N SER A 281 9.38 -24.19 -27.82
CA SER A 281 10.57 -24.73 -27.19
C SER A 281 11.80 -24.51 -28.08
N ILE A 282 13.00 -24.80 -27.56
CA ILE A 282 14.24 -24.69 -28.34
C ILE A 282 14.30 -25.76 -29.45
N GLU A 283 13.59 -26.87 -29.27
CA GLU A 283 13.54 -27.98 -30.22
C GLU A 283 12.38 -27.86 -31.22
N ASP A 284 11.37 -27.05 -30.87
CA ASP A 284 10.14 -26.86 -31.64
C ASP A 284 9.77 -25.37 -31.69
N GLU A 285 10.04 -24.76 -32.85
CA GLU A 285 9.79 -23.34 -33.14
C GLU A 285 8.43 -23.10 -33.81
N GLU A 286 7.54 -24.09 -33.91
CA GLU A 286 6.24 -23.94 -34.61
C GLU A 286 5.35 -22.85 -33.98
N ASP A 287 5.39 -22.70 -32.65
CA ASP A 287 4.62 -21.68 -31.91
C ASP A 287 5.41 -20.34 -31.78
N MET A 288 6.23 -20.02 -32.78
CA MET A 288 6.88 -18.72 -32.93
C MET A 288 6.32 -17.97 -34.13
N THR A 289 5.99 -16.70 -33.94
CA THR A 289 5.64 -15.80 -35.05
C THR A 289 6.51 -14.56 -35.06
N ILE A 290 6.71 -13.98 -36.25
CA ILE A 290 7.42 -12.72 -36.42
C ILE A 290 6.38 -11.63 -36.61
N GLN A 291 6.47 -10.56 -35.81
CA GLN A 291 5.55 -9.43 -35.84
C GLN A 291 6.29 -8.11 -35.75
N ASP A 292 5.72 -7.05 -36.32
CA ASP A 292 6.25 -5.70 -36.19
C ASP A 292 5.53 -4.93 -35.09
N VAL A 293 6.28 -4.26 -34.23
CA VAL A 293 5.72 -3.42 -33.17
C VAL A 293 5.11 -2.16 -33.78
N SER A 294 3.79 -2.09 -33.82
CA SER A 294 3.06 -0.96 -34.42
C SER A 294 3.20 0.34 -33.62
N ASN A 295 3.00 0.29 -32.31
CA ASN A 295 3.14 1.40 -31.37
C ASN A 295 3.55 0.88 -29.98
N VAL A 296 4.02 1.78 -29.12
CA VAL A 296 4.36 1.50 -27.71
C VAL A 296 3.68 2.55 -26.86
N TRP A 297 2.99 2.11 -25.81
CA TRP A 297 2.28 3.00 -24.89
C TRP A 297 2.66 2.67 -23.44
N ILE A 298 2.64 3.69 -22.59
CA ILE A 298 2.63 3.51 -21.14
C ILE A 298 1.16 3.55 -20.72
N PHE A 299 0.68 2.46 -20.14
CA PHE A 299 -0.71 2.37 -19.70
C PHE A 299 -0.90 3.19 -18.42
N GLU A 300 -1.74 4.22 -18.47
CA GLU A 300 -2.19 5.01 -17.32
C GLU A 300 -3.69 4.75 -17.11
N SER A 301 -4.03 4.21 -15.94
CA SER A 301 -5.39 3.77 -15.56
C SER A 301 -6.10 4.75 -14.66
#